data_AF-A0A7X6Z453-F1
#
_entry.id   AF-A0A7X6Z453-F1
#
_cell.length_a   1.000
_cell.length_b   1.000
_cell.length_c   1.000
_cell.angle_alpha   90.00
_cell.angle_beta   90.00
_cell.angle_gamma   90.00
#
_symmetry.space_group_name_H-M   'P 1'
#
loop_
_entity.id
_entity.type
_entity.pdbx_description
1 polymer ?
#
loop_
_entity_poly.entity_id
_entity_poly.type
_entity_poly.pdbx_seq_one_letter_code
_entity_poly.pdbx_strand_id
1 'polypeptide(L)'
;MTPVDEHGQAELRKGKDLEFEKSVSFSGTVLRVLFRNDDNGYTVLEVGGDDEELTLVGVMPYLSAGDHVEGEGRLNDHPVYGPQLSVEKISRSVPHGSERIEKYLSSGAVKGIGPATAKKLVEAFGDETLEVMRLQPERVARIRGIGLKKAQSFQGQLEEDRGFQELLLLLLPHGIGPARILRIHRIFGAGAEQQIRTNPYELATRVAGIGFLTADAIAAAVGIAGDHPARLRGAVLFALHQSLFREGHTVESEVAVAGALAKKLDLKPARLMEAIDALITEGLLVRLTDGMEIEAPSSLPAPAPGEGIWSRAVKKLAKDSLRTQAPESRAPAPPPSSGLIALRDVAMIEQALARRALILSDNKLSPQRSMPWQEAASRIESFARQEKFEPGEEQYEALLMALTQSFSIVTGGPGTGKTAMVRLLTQILKDRGEKILLAAPTGRASRRLSEVCKMPAQTLHRLLALRVQDDELPDAAFWLTADTLDCDTLIVDECSMIDLFLFAKLLTAVKPGTRLLLIGDADQLPSIGPGQVLRDLLQSQAVAHKRLTEIYRQEAHKLIVLNAHRILKGDPLEFDQSLESDFI
;
A
#
# COMPACT_ATOMS: atom_id res chain seq x y z
N MET A 1 -60.21 -47.19 -36.71
CA MET A 1 -59.66 -48.54 -36.47
C MET A 1 -59.12 -48.57 -35.07
N THR A 2 -59.78 -49.33 -34.20
CA THR A 2 -59.24 -49.80 -32.91
C THR A 2 -58.67 -51.20 -33.15
N PRO A 3 -57.79 -51.67 -32.26
CA PRO A 3 -58.23 -52.79 -31.43
C PRO A 3 -58.10 -52.48 -29.94
N VAL A 4 -59.08 -53.02 -29.24
CA VAL A 4 -59.20 -53.16 -27.79
C VAL A 4 -58.45 -54.43 -27.38
N ASP A 5 -57.87 -54.42 -26.19
CA ASP A 5 -57.76 -55.54 -25.23
C ASP A 5 -57.07 -55.00 -23.96
N GLU A 6 -57.26 -55.50 -22.75
CA GLU A 6 -58.42 -55.96 -21.98
C GLU A 6 -57.86 -56.13 -20.54
N HIS A 7 -58.63 -55.77 -19.51
CA HIS A 7 -58.33 -55.89 -18.06
C HIS A 7 -57.36 -54.83 -17.50
N GLY A 8 -57.59 -54.11 -16.41
CA GLY A 8 -58.51 -54.27 -15.29
C GLY A 8 -57.76 -53.92 -13.99
N GLN A 9 -57.99 -52.72 -13.46
CA GLN A 9 -57.75 -52.28 -12.07
C GLN A 9 -56.32 -52.18 -11.50
N ALA A 10 -56.23 -51.21 -10.57
CA ALA A 10 -55.11 -50.79 -9.76
C ALA A 10 -54.64 -51.85 -8.75
N GLU A 11 -53.34 -51.82 -8.37
CA GLU A 11 -52.90 -51.58 -6.98
C GLU A 11 -51.37 -51.76 -6.74
N LEU A 12 -50.83 -50.83 -5.94
CA LEU A 12 -49.68 -50.87 -5.02
C LEU A 12 -48.23 -51.10 -5.50
N ARG A 13 -47.40 -50.05 -5.29
CA ARG A 13 -46.09 -49.98 -4.58
C ARG A 13 -45.29 -48.78 -5.14
N LYS A 14 -44.70 -47.83 -4.42
CA LYS A 14 -44.41 -47.52 -3.01
C LYS A 14 -44.13 -46.01 -2.96
N GLY A 15 -44.64 -45.31 -1.96
CA GLY A 15 -44.27 -43.92 -1.68
C GLY A 15 -42.95 -43.80 -0.93
N LYS A 16 -42.15 -42.80 -1.30
CA LYS A 16 -41.37 -41.87 -0.45
C LYS A 16 -40.44 -41.05 -1.35
N ASP A 17 -40.99 -40.00 -1.96
CA ASP A 17 -40.18 -38.88 -2.44
C ASP A 17 -40.40 -37.74 -1.42
N LEU A 18 -39.40 -37.55 -0.57
CA LEU A 18 -39.35 -36.50 0.44
C LEU A 18 -39.02 -35.15 -0.22
N GLU A 19 -39.66 -34.10 0.29
CA GLU A 19 -39.53 -32.70 -0.15
C GLU A 19 -38.08 -32.18 -0.01
N PHE A 20 -37.36 -31.98 -1.13
CA PHE A 20 -35.96 -31.48 -1.14
C PHE A 20 -35.81 -29.97 -1.47
N GLU A 21 -36.85 -29.15 -1.33
CA GLU A 21 -36.81 -27.72 -1.70
C GLU A 21 -37.05 -26.72 -0.55
N LYS A 22 -37.16 -27.16 0.72
CA LYS A 22 -37.32 -26.25 1.86
C LYS A 22 -36.01 -26.04 2.63
N SER A 23 -35.74 -24.79 3.01
CA SER A 23 -34.79 -24.46 4.07
C SER A 23 -35.18 -25.23 5.34
N VAL A 24 -34.22 -25.96 5.91
CA VAL A 24 -34.38 -26.75 7.14
C VAL A 24 -33.64 -26.02 8.25
N SER A 25 -34.33 -25.78 9.36
CA SER A 25 -33.71 -25.26 10.57
C SER A 25 -33.01 -26.39 11.34
N PHE A 26 -31.85 -26.09 11.92
CA PHE A 26 -31.09 -27.01 12.75
C PHE A 26 -30.69 -26.35 14.06
N SER A 27 -30.53 -27.16 15.11
CA SER A 27 -29.97 -26.75 16.39
C SER A 27 -29.24 -27.93 17.03
N GLY A 28 -28.06 -27.71 17.58
CA GLY A 28 -27.30 -28.76 18.25
C GLY A 28 -25.89 -28.35 18.66
N THR A 29 -25.13 -29.31 19.19
CA THR A 29 -23.76 -29.11 19.67
C THR A 29 -22.74 -29.62 18.67
N VAL A 30 -21.74 -28.81 18.31
CA VAL A 30 -20.63 -29.22 17.45
C VAL A 30 -19.85 -30.35 18.13
N LEU A 31 -19.89 -31.55 17.57
CA LEU A 31 -19.19 -32.73 18.08
C LEU A 31 -17.70 -32.68 17.70
N ARG A 32 -17.44 -32.39 16.42
CA ARG A 32 -16.09 -32.25 15.88
C ARG A 32 -16.08 -31.45 14.58
N VAL A 33 -14.96 -30.79 14.32
CA VAL A 33 -14.69 -30.15 13.03
C VAL A 33 -13.88 -31.12 12.18
N LEU A 34 -14.43 -31.57 11.07
CA LEU A 34 -13.81 -32.55 10.16
C LEU A 34 -12.78 -31.89 9.25
N PHE A 35 -13.10 -30.69 8.75
CA PHE A 35 -12.24 -29.95 7.84
C PHE A 35 -12.50 -28.46 7.95
N ARG A 36 -11.46 -27.66 7.80
CA ARG A 36 -11.56 -26.21 7.68
C ARG A 36 -10.51 -25.71 6.71
N ASN A 37 -10.92 -24.80 5.84
CA ASN A 37 -10.04 -23.98 5.03
C ASN A 37 -9.91 -22.59 5.67
N ASP A 38 -8.70 -22.25 6.12
CA ASP A 38 -8.42 -20.99 6.81
C ASP A 38 -8.41 -19.75 5.90
N ASP A 39 -8.35 -19.94 4.59
CA ASP A 39 -8.31 -18.85 3.60
C ASP A 39 -9.73 -18.35 3.25
N ASN A 40 -10.68 -19.27 3.05
CA ASN A 40 -12.04 -18.92 2.62
C ASN A 40 -13.13 -19.20 3.67
N GLY A 41 -12.76 -19.77 4.83
CA GLY A 41 -13.70 -20.07 5.92
C GLY A 41 -14.62 -21.26 5.66
N TYR A 42 -14.42 -22.01 4.58
CA TYR A 42 -15.18 -23.22 4.29
C TYR A 42 -14.89 -24.26 5.37
N THR A 43 -15.94 -24.72 6.05
CA THR A 43 -15.84 -25.66 7.17
C THR A 43 -16.80 -26.82 6.95
N VAL A 44 -16.34 -28.00 7.33
CA VAL A 44 -17.13 -29.23 7.44
C VAL A 44 -17.08 -29.62 8.91
N LEU A 45 -18.23 -29.70 9.56
CA LEU A 45 -18.32 -30.07 10.96
C LEU A 45 -19.54 -30.95 11.23
N GLU A 46 -19.48 -31.73 12.30
CA GLU A 46 -20.58 -32.56 12.76
C GLU A 46 -21.25 -31.89 13.96
N VAL A 47 -22.58 -31.85 13.95
CA VAL A 47 -23.42 -31.32 15.02
C VAL A 47 -24.33 -32.43 15.53
N GLY A 48 -24.31 -32.68 16.83
CA GLY A 48 -25.24 -33.58 17.50
C GLY A 48 -26.48 -32.84 17.97
N GLY A 49 -27.66 -33.26 17.50
CA GLY A 49 -28.97 -32.86 18.02
C GLY A 49 -29.57 -33.91 18.97
N ASP A 50 -30.79 -33.67 19.45
CA ASP A 50 -31.47 -34.56 20.42
C ASP A 50 -31.77 -35.97 19.87
N ASP A 51 -31.89 -36.15 18.54
CA ASP A 51 -32.21 -37.46 17.94
C ASP A 51 -31.31 -37.91 16.75
N GLU A 52 -30.48 -37.05 16.12
CA GLU A 52 -29.56 -37.43 15.01
C GLU A 52 -28.29 -36.56 14.93
N GLU A 53 -27.21 -37.09 14.34
CA GLU A 53 -25.98 -36.36 13.98
C GLU A 53 -26.11 -35.76 12.57
N LEU A 54 -25.85 -34.45 12.44
CA LEU A 54 -25.89 -33.73 11.17
C LEU A 54 -24.49 -33.27 10.75
N THR A 55 -24.13 -33.52 9.50
CA THR A 55 -22.92 -32.93 8.89
C THR A 55 -23.26 -31.60 8.25
N LEU A 56 -22.68 -30.51 8.76
CA LEU A 56 -22.82 -29.16 8.22
C LEU A 56 -21.64 -28.83 7.32
N VAL A 57 -21.93 -28.24 6.15
CA VAL A 57 -20.93 -27.80 5.18
C VAL A 57 -21.21 -26.36 4.72
N GLY A 58 -20.18 -25.54 4.60
CA GLY A 58 -20.33 -24.18 4.09
C GLY A 58 -19.31 -23.21 4.68
N VAL A 59 -19.42 -21.94 4.28
CA VAL A 59 -18.61 -20.87 4.86
C VAL A 59 -19.28 -20.43 6.17
N MET A 60 -18.60 -20.61 7.29
CA MET A 60 -19.17 -20.36 8.63
C MET A 60 -18.12 -19.77 9.59
N PRO A 61 -18.56 -19.14 10.70
CA PRO A 61 -17.67 -18.57 11.72
C PRO A 61 -16.74 -19.62 12.34
N TYR A 62 -15.78 -19.18 13.16
CA TYR A 62 -14.95 -20.14 13.89
C TYR A 62 -15.79 -20.88 14.93
N LEU A 63 -16.07 -22.16 14.66
CA LEU A 63 -16.77 -23.08 15.53
C LEU A 63 -15.78 -24.15 16.04
N SER A 64 -15.85 -24.43 17.34
CA SER A 64 -15.07 -25.40 18.10
C SER A 64 -15.98 -26.56 18.52
N ALA A 65 -15.39 -27.74 18.73
CA ALA A 65 -16.09 -28.83 19.40
C ALA A 65 -16.61 -28.36 20.78
N GLY A 66 -17.89 -28.59 21.04
CA GLY A 66 -18.60 -28.14 22.24
C GLY A 66 -19.42 -26.86 22.05
N ASP A 67 -19.33 -26.16 20.92
CA ASP A 67 -20.18 -25.00 20.65
C ASP A 67 -21.61 -25.41 20.36
N HIS A 68 -22.57 -24.65 20.89
CA HIS A 68 -23.95 -24.79 20.48
C HIS A 68 -24.23 -23.87 19.29
N VAL A 69 -24.87 -24.41 18.27
CA VAL A 69 -25.18 -23.70 17.03
C VAL A 69 -26.64 -23.89 16.67
N GLU A 70 -27.23 -22.84 16.09
CA GLU A 70 -28.54 -22.86 15.48
C GLU A 70 -28.50 -22.14 14.14
N GLY A 71 -29.31 -22.56 13.19
CA GLY A 71 -29.24 -22.02 11.84
C GLY A 71 -30.24 -22.61 10.87
N GLU A 72 -30.07 -22.22 9.61
CA GLU A 72 -30.86 -22.64 8.47
C GLU A 72 -29.94 -23.08 7.33
N GLY A 73 -30.36 -24.10 6.60
CA GLY A 73 -29.63 -24.57 5.43
C GLY A 73 -30.42 -25.54 4.57
N ARG A 74 -29.78 -26.02 3.50
CA ARG A 74 -30.39 -26.95 2.55
C ARG A 74 -29.78 -28.34 2.69
N LEU A 75 -30.64 -29.34 2.81
CA LEU A 75 -30.22 -30.73 2.81
C LEU A 75 -29.82 -31.13 1.39
N ASN A 76 -28.59 -31.61 1.25
CA ASN A 76 -27.99 -32.06 0.00
C ASN A 76 -27.42 -33.47 0.21
N ASP A 77 -27.56 -34.34 -0.78
CA ASP A 77 -26.96 -35.67 -0.74
C ASP A 77 -25.64 -35.67 -1.52
N HIS A 78 -24.50 -35.80 -0.83
CA HIS A 78 -23.20 -35.80 -1.48
C HIS A 78 -22.86 -37.22 -1.98
N PRO A 79 -22.54 -37.41 -3.28
CA PRO A 79 -22.41 -38.74 -3.90
C PRO A 79 -21.35 -39.66 -3.27
N VAL A 80 -20.41 -39.10 -2.49
CA VAL A 80 -19.32 -39.83 -1.81
C VAL A 80 -19.46 -39.86 -0.28
N TYR A 81 -20.14 -38.88 0.31
CA TYR A 81 -20.11 -38.65 1.78
C TYR A 81 -21.50 -38.72 2.43
N GLY A 82 -22.56 -38.98 1.66
CA GLY A 82 -23.93 -39.08 2.15
C GLY A 82 -24.58 -37.72 2.43
N PRO A 83 -25.66 -37.69 3.24
CA PRO A 83 -26.46 -36.49 3.47
C PRO A 83 -25.68 -35.44 4.27
N GLN A 84 -25.64 -34.22 3.73
CA GLN A 84 -24.99 -33.05 4.31
C GLN A 84 -25.94 -31.86 4.25
N LEU A 85 -25.87 -30.96 5.23
CA LEU A 85 -26.65 -29.73 5.23
C LEU A 85 -25.75 -28.55 4.87
N SER A 86 -26.00 -27.96 3.70
CA SER A 86 -25.32 -26.75 3.27
C SER A 86 -25.87 -25.54 4.01
N VAL A 87 -25.04 -24.94 4.86
CA VAL A 87 -25.41 -23.86 5.77
C VAL A 87 -25.62 -22.56 4.99
N GLU A 88 -26.81 -21.96 5.11
CA GLU A 88 -27.11 -20.62 4.58
C GLU A 88 -26.98 -19.56 5.68
N LYS A 89 -27.36 -19.90 6.91
CA LYS A 89 -27.24 -19.03 8.09
C LYS A 89 -26.92 -19.86 9.32
N ILE A 90 -25.97 -19.41 10.12
CA ILE A 90 -25.59 -20.07 11.38
C ILE A 90 -25.19 -19.04 12.42
N SER A 91 -25.66 -19.24 13.64
CA SER A 91 -25.29 -18.47 14.81
C SER A 91 -24.89 -19.41 15.94
N ARG A 92 -23.87 -19.04 16.71
CA ARG A 92 -23.66 -19.68 18.02
C ARG A 92 -24.77 -19.21 18.95
N SER A 93 -25.48 -20.15 19.55
CA SER A 93 -26.31 -19.85 20.71
C SER A 93 -25.44 -19.89 21.97
N VAL A 94 -25.71 -19.01 22.92
CA VAL A 94 -25.03 -19.05 24.23
C VAL A 94 -25.43 -20.37 24.90
N PRO A 95 -24.49 -21.16 25.45
CA PRO A 95 -24.86 -22.40 26.12
C PRO A 95 -25.77 -22.09 27.31
N HIS A 96 -27.05 -22.45 27.19
CA HIS A 96 -28.00 -22.45 28.29
C HIS A 96 -27.78 -23.70 29.14
N GLY A 97 -27.95 -23.59 30.45
CA GLY A 97 -27.68 -24.66 31.39
C GLY A 97 -26.30 -24.57 32.03
N SER A 98 -26.32 -24.42 33.35
CA SER A 98 -25.19 -24.28 34.25
C SER A 98 -24.07 -25.32 34.03
N GLU A 99 -24.41 -26.59 33.80
CA GLU A 99 -23.42 -27.65 33.54
C GLU A 99 -22.60 -27.43 32.26
N ARG A 100 -23.21 -26.79 31.25
CA ARG A 100 -22.58 -26.54 29.95
C ARG A 100 -21.64 -25.34 30.01
N ILE A 101 -22.04 -24.28 30.74
CA ILE A 101 -21.19 -23.11 30.98
C ILE A 101 -19.95 -23.50 31.78
N GLU A 102 -20.10 -24.41 32.75
CA GLU A 102 -18.98 -24.91 33.54
C GLU A 102 -17.95 -25.63 32.66
N LYS A 103 -18.39 -26.49 31.73
CA LYS A 103 -17.51 -27.20 30.77
C LYS A 103 -16.80 -26.22 29.82
N TYR A 104 -17.50 -25.23 29.29
CA TYR A 104 -16.92 -24.20 28.42
C TYR A 104 -15.83 -23.37 29.13
N LEU A 105 -16.10 -22.89 30.34
CA LEU A 105 -15.10 -22.13 31.11
C LEU A 105 -13.92 -23.00 31.56
N SER A 106 -14.15 -24.29 31.79
CA SER A 106 -13.11 -25.24 32.22
C SER A 106 -12.20 -25.72 31.08
N SER A 107 -12.60 -25.55 29.82
CA SER A 107 -11.83 -25.99 28.64
C SER A 107 -10.63 -25.08 28.32
N GLY A 108 -10.48 -23.96 29.04
CA GLY A 108 -9.43 -22.98 28.81
C GLY A 108 -9.83 -21.86 27.86
N ALA A 109 -11.13 -21.73 27.53
CA ALA A 109 -11.67 -20.62 26.74
C ALA A 109 -11.35 -19.24 27.33
N VAL A 110 -11.20 -19.14 28.66
CA VAL A 110 -10.73 -17.92 29.35
C VAL A 110 -9.50 -18.26 30.19
N LYS A 111 -8.36 -17.65 29.86
CA LYS A 111 -7.10 -17.90 30.57
C LYS A 111 -7.24 -17.50 32.04
N GLY A 112 -6.85 -18.42 32.93
CA GLY A 112 -6.91 -18.21 34.37
C GLY A 112 -8.20 -18.69 35.05
N ILE A 113 -9.13 -19.28 34.27
CA ILE A 113 -10.28 -20.04 34.76
C ILE A 113 -9.98 -21.53 34.62
N GLY A 114 -9.76 -22.20 35.75
CA GLY A 114 -9.70 -23.67 35.80
C GLY A 114 -11.02 -24.26 36.30
N PRO A 115 -11.15 -25.60 36.35
CA PRO A 115 -12.40 -26.28 36.72
C PRO A 115 -13.01 -25.79 38.04
N ALA A 116 -12.19 -25.57 39.07
CA ALA A 116 -12.65 -25.08 40.37
C ALA A 116 -13.13 -23.62 40.35
N THR A 117 -12.63 -22.79 39.43
CA THR A 117 -13.08 -21.40 39.26
C THR A 117 -14.32 -21.34 38.39
N ALA A 118 -14.39 -22.14 37.32
CA ALA A 118 -15.57 -22.29 36.49
C ALA A 118 -16.78 -22.73 37.32
N LYS A 119 -16.62 -23.75 38.16
CA LYS A 119 -17.67 -24.23 39.05
C LYS A 119 -18.21 -23.14 39.98
N LYS A 120 -17.34 -22.36 40.61
CA LYS A 120 -17.74 -21.25 41.49
C LYS A 120 -18.50 -20.14 40.77
N LEU A 121 -18.12 -19.84 39.53
CA LEU A 121 -18.77 -18.82 38.71
C LEU A 121 -20.20 -19.27 38.37
N VAL A 122 -20.34 -20.52 37.95
CA VAL A 122 -21.63 -21.14 37.62
C VAL A 122 -22.51 -21.34 38.85
N GLU A 123 -21.97 -21.76 39.99
CA GLU A 123 -22.73 -21.86 41.25
C GLU A 123 -23.27 -20.50 41.71
N ALA A 124 -22.57 -19.40 41.40
CA ALA A 124 -22.95 -18.06 41.82
C ALA A 124 -23.95 -17.37 40.87
N PHE A 125 -23.86 -17.65 39.57
CA PHE A 125 -24.61 -16.90 38.54
C PHE A 125 -25.43 -17.77 37.59
N GLY A 126 -25.35 -19.11 37.72
CA GLY A 126 -26.11 -20.06 36.93
C GLY A 126 -25.96 -19.82 35.42
N ASP A 127 -27.09 -19.76 34.73
CA ASP A 127 -27.14 -19.59 33.29
C ASP A 127 -26.72 -18.18 32.82
N GLU A 128 -26.72 -17.20 33.74
CA GLU A 128 -26.29 -15.82 33.46
C GLU A 128 -24.77 -15.63 33.59
N THR A 129 -24.01 -16.67 33.93
CA THR A 129 -22.59 -16.57 34.28
C THR A 129 -21.75 -15.83 33.22
N LEU A 130 -21.92 -16.16 31.94
CA LEU A 130 -21.17 -15.51 30.86
C LEU A 130 -21.60 -14.06 30.62
N GLU A 131 -22.85 -13.72 30.94
CA GLU A 131 -23.37 -12.35 30.81
C GLU A 131 -22.89 -11.47 31.98
N VAL A 132 -22.96 -11.98 33.20
CA VAL A 132 -22.45 -11.32 34.40
C VAL A 132 -20.94 -11.09 34.31
N MET A 133 -20.19 -12.07 33.76
CA MET A 133 -18.75 -11.91 33.50
C MET A 133 -18.41 -10.84 32.47
N ARG A 134 -19.33 -10.55 31.53
CA ARG A 134 -19.14 -9.54 30.50
C ARG A 134 -19.58 -8.15 30.94
N LEU A 135 -20.73 -8.04 31.59
CA LEU A 135 -21.36 -6.74 31.85
C LEU A 135 -21.10 -6.22 33.27
N GLN A 136 -20.72 -7.10 34.21
CA GLN A 136 -20.73 -6.78 35.64
C GLN A 136 -19.50 -7.41 36.36
N PRO A 137 -18.27 -7.06 35.98
CA PRO A 137 -17.03 -7.62 36.57
C PRO A 137 -16.96 -7.39 38.09
N GLU A 138 -17.58 -6.33 38.60
CA GLU A 138 -17.70 -6.04 40.04
C GLU A 138 -18.46 -7.12 40.80
N ARG A 139 -19.46 -7.76 40.18
CA ARG A 139 -20.19 -8.89 40.80
C ARG A 139 -19.33 -10.13 40.82
N VAL A 140 -18.60 -10.40 39.74
CA VAL A 140 -17.65 -11.52 39.66
C VAL A 140 -16.54 -11.38 40.70
N ALA A 141 -16.08 -10.16 40.97
CA ALA A 141 -15.06 -9.87 41.98
C ALA A 141 -15.50 -10.14 43.43
N ARG A 142 -16.80 -10.39 43.69
CA ARG A 142 -17.30 -10.78 45.02
C ARG A 142 -17.09 -12.26 45.32
N ILE A 143 -16.75 -13.07 44.31
CA ILE A 143 -16.48 -14.50 44.49
C ILE A 143 -15.11 -14.68 45.15
N ARG A 144 -15.08 -15.46 46.22
CA ARG A 144 -13.86 -15.76 46.99
C ARG A 144 -12.78 -16.39 46.10
N GLY A 145 -11.68 -15.66 45.89
CA GLY A 145 -10.54 -16.06 45.06
C GLY A 145 -10.50 -15.40 43.67
N ILE A 146 -11.46 -14.54 43.35
CA ILE A 146 -11.48 -13.73 42.12
C ILE A 146 -11.46 -12.25 42.54
N GLY A 147 -10.30 -11.60 42.48
CA GLY A 147 -10.20 -10.15 42.70
C GLY A 147 -10.64 -9.34 41.48
N LEU A 148 -10.92 -8.04 41.66
CA LEU A 148 -11.43 -7.16 40.60
C LEU A 148 -10.56 -7.16 39.33
N LYS A 149 -9.23 -7.10 39.48
CA LYS A 149 -8.29 -7.20 38.34
C LYS A 149 -8.44 -8.50 37.54
N LYS A 150 -8.71 -9.61 38.23
CA LYS A 150 -8.89 -10.92 37.61
C LYS A 150 -10.25 -11.01 36.90
N ALA A 151 -11.30 -10.45 37.50
CA ALA A 151 -12.62 -10.33 36.88
C ALA A 151 -12.59 -9.47 35.60
N GLN A 152 -11.93 -8.31 35.64
CA GLN A 152 -11.74 -7.45 34.46
C GLN A 152 -10.93 -8.14 33.35
N SER A 153 -9.95 -8.98 33.70
CA SER A 153 -9.21 -9.78 32.71
C SER A 153 -10.08 -10.85 32.05
N PHE A 154 -11.06 -11.41 32.75
CA PHE A 154 -12.02 -12.34 32.17
C PHE A 154 -12.99 -11.63 31.23
N GLN A 155 -13.49 -10.46 31.65
CA GLN A 155 -14.32 -9.59 30.82
C GLN A 155 -13.62 -9.26 29.50
N GLY A 156 -12.38 -8.75 29.56
CA GLY A 156 -11.64 -8.36 28.36
C GLY A 156 -11.43 -9.52 27.37
N GLN A 157 -11.13 -10.72 27.86
CA GLN A 157 -10.98 -11.92 27.00
C GLN A 157 -12.31 -12.34 26.35
N LEU A 158 -13.42 -12.28 27.09
CA LEU A 158 -14.75 -12.61 26.56
C LEU A 158 -15.29 -11.56 25.58
N GLU A 159 -14.93 -10.28 25.77
CA GLU A 159 -15.25 -9.18 24.86
C GLU A 159 -14.42 -9.26 23.57
N GLU A 160 -13.13 -9.59 23.67
CA GLU A 160 -12.24 -9.75 22.52
C GLU A 160 -12.67 -10.93 21.62
N ASP A 161 -12.98 -12.09 22.22
CA ASP A 161 -13.50 -13.24 21.49
C ASP A 161 -14.84 -12.93 20.81
N ARG A 162 -15.73 -12.18 21.48
CA ARG A 162 -17.02 -11.80 20.90
C ARG A 162 -16.86 -10.81 19.75
N GLY A 163 -16.06 -9.77 19.93
CA GLY A 163 -15.82 -8.75 18.90
C GLY A 163 -15.23 -9.36 17.63
N PHE A 164 -14.30 -10.32 17.78
CA PHE A 164 -13.77 -11.06 16.65
C PHE A 164 -14.83 -11.92 15.93
N GLN A 165 -15.74 -12.55 16.67
CA GLN A 165 -16.82 -13.36 16.08
C GLN A 165 -17.88 -12.52 15.37
N GLU A 166 -18.23 -11.35 15.92
CA GLU A 166 -19.15 -10.42 15.27
C GLU A 166 -18.55 -9.87 13.96
N LEU A 167 -17.25 -9.58 13.94
CA LEU A 167 -16.53 -9.27 12.70
C LEU A 167 -16.56 -10.42 11.69
N LEU A 168 -16.38 -11.67 12.13
CA LEU A 168 -16.46 -12.83 11.25
C LEU A 168 -17.83 -12.90 10.57
N LEU A 169 -18.91 -12.79 11.35
CA LEU A 169 -20.28 -12.81 10.83
C LEU A 169 -20.56 -11.64 9.87
N LEU A 170 -20.01 -10.47 10.16
CA LEU A 170 -20.21 -9.29 9.32
C LEU A 170 -19.45 -9.39 7.99
N LEU A 171 -18.24 -9.93 7.97
CA LEU A 171 -17.30 -9.76 6.85
C LEU A 171 -17.12 -11.01 5.98
N LEU A 172 -17.29 -12.22 6.54
CA LEU A 172 -17.20 -13.48 5.78
C LEU A 172 -18.14 -13.51 4.56
N PRO A 173 -19.43 -13.11 4.66
CA PRO A 173 -20.35 -13.13 3.52
C PRO A 173 -19.88 -12.27 2.33
N HIS A 174 -19.00 -11.29 2.57
CA HIS A 174 -18.45 -10.40 1.55
C HIS A 174 -17.11 -10.88 0.99
N GLY A 175 -16.74 -12.14 1.23
CA GLY A 175 -15.53 -12.76 0.69
C GLY A 175 -14.25 -12.32 1.42
N ILE A 176 -14.36 -11.76 2.63
CA ILE A 176 -13.21 -11.44 3.47
C ILE A 176 -12.92 -12.67 4.34
N GLY A 177 -11.81 -13.34 4.05
CA GLY A 177 -11.42 -14.56 4.78
C GLY A 177 -10.94 -14.30 6.22
N PRO A 178 -10.93 -15.34 7.08
CA PRO A 178 -10.56 -15.24 8.50
C PRO A 178 -9.19 -14.60 8.75
N ALA A 179 -8.18 -14.90 7.93
CA ALA A 179 -6.84 -14.31 8.06
C ALA A 179 -6.87 -12.78 7.89
N ARG A 180 -7.66 -12.27 6.94
CA ARG A 180 -7.82 -10.82 6.71
C ARG A 180 -8.69 -10.19 7.81
N ILE A 181 -9.68 -10.91 8.33
CA ILE A 181 -10.51 -10.44 9.46
C ILE A 181 -9.69 -10.32 10.74
N LEU A 182 -8.77 -11.25 10.99
CA LEU A 182 -7.84 -11.17 12.11
C LEU A 182 -6.95 -9.93 12.00
N ARG A 183 -6.51 -9.58 10.80
CA ARG A 183 -5.79 -8.34 10.54
C ARG A 183 -6.65 -7.09 10.77
N ILE A 184 -7.91 -7.10 10.32
CA ILE A 184 -8.86 -6.02 10.59
C ILE A 184 -9.03 -5.84 12.11
N HIS A 185 -9.20 -6.94 12.85
CA HIS A 185 -9.32 -6.90 14.31
C HIS A 185 -8.07 -6.31 14.98
N ARG A 186 -6.85 -6.61 14.48
CA ARG A 186 -5.60 -6.00 14.99
C ARG A 186 -5.55 -4.49 14.73
N ILE A 187 -6.05 -4.01 13.58
CA ILE A 187 -6.01 -2.59 13.18
C ILE A 187 -7.05 -1.75 13.92
N PHE A 188 -8.26 -2.30 14.12
CA PHE A 188 -9.41 -1.58 14.67
C PHE A 188 -9.70 -1.87 16.15
N GLY A 189 -9.09 -2.94 16.70
CA GLY A 189 -9.24 -3.35 18.10
C GLY A 189 -10.62 -3.91 18.44
N ALA A 190 -10.92 -3.95 19.75
CA ALA A 190 -12.15 -4.56 20.28
C ALA A 190 -13.47 -3.92 19.78
N GLY A 191 -13.44 -2.68 19.30
CA GLY A 191 -14.60 -1.96 18.76
C GLY A 191 -14.70 -2.00 17.22
N ALA A 192 -13.99 -2.89 16.57
CA ALA A 192 -13.90 -2.93 15.11
C ALA A 192 -15.24 -3.13 14.42
N GLU A 193 -16.10 -4.01 14.95
CA GLU A 193 -17.41 -4.29 14.34
C GLU A 193 -18.28 -3.03 14.27
N GLN A 194 -18.40 -2.32 15.40
CA GLN A 194 -19.17 -1.09 15.49
C GLN A 194 -18.59 0.03 14.61
N GLN A 195 -17.26 0.15 14.56
CA GLN A 195 -16.58 1.11 13.66
C GLN A 195 -16.91 0.81 12.20
N ILE A 196 -16.83 -0.46 11.78
CA ILE A 196 -17.12 -0.88 10.41
C ILE A 196 -18.60 -0.70 10.08
N ARG A 197 -19.53 -1.01 10.99
CA ARG A 197 -20.97 -0.73 10.77
C ARG A 197 -21.24 0.76 10.59
N THR A 198 -20.53 1.60 11.32
CA THR A 198 -20.70 3.06 11.26
C THR A 198 -20.10 3.62 9.97
N ASN A 199 -18.95 3.12 9.54
CA ASN A 199 -18.25 3.55 8.34
C ASN A 199 -17.44 2.42 7.69
N PRO A 200 -18.07 1.58 6.83
CA PRO A 200 -17.39 0.44 6.18
C PRO A 200 -16.23 0.86 5.27
N TYR A 201 -16.24 2.10 4.78
CA TYR A 201 -15.20 2.62 3.88
C TYR A 201 -13.85 2.81 4.58
N GLU A 202 -13.79 2.78 5.92
CA GLU A 202 -12.51 2.74 6.64
C GLU A 202 -11.71 1.47 6.36
N LEU A 203 -12.38 0.37 5.98
CA LEU A 203 -11.70 -0.83 5.54
C LEU A 203 -10.87 -0.57 4.29
N ALA A 204 -11.40 0.23 3.35
CA ALA A 204 -10.71 0.54 2.11
C ALA A 204 -9.50 1.46 2.30
N THR A 205 -9.52 2.29 3.34
CA THR A 205 -8.43 3.24 3.63
C THR A 205 -7.37 2.68 4.57
N ARG A 206 -7.71 1.74 5.46
CA ARG A 206 -6.79 1.22 6.50
C ARG A 206 -6.31 -0.20 6.26
N VAL A 207 -6.98 -0.99 5.41
CA VAL A 207 -6.71 -2.42 5.27
C VAL A 207 -6.27 -2.73 3.84
N ALA A 208 -4.99 -3.08 3.67
CA ALA A 208 -4.47 -3.46 2.38
C ALA A 208 -5.24 -4.66 1.79
N GLY A 209 -5.59 -4.56 0.51
CA GLY A 209 -6.33 -5.60 -0.21
C GLY A 209 -7.85 -5.57 -0.02
N ILE A 210 -8.40 -4.60 0.73
CA ILE A 210 -9.83 -4.28 0.71
C ILE A 210 -10.00 -3.01 -0.11
N GLY A 211 -10.72 -3.10 -1.23
CA GLY A 211 -11.00 -1.96 -2.08
C GLY A 211 -12.36 -1.33 -1.77
N PHE A 212 -12.60 -0.16 -2.34
CA PHE A 212 -13.89 0.54 -2.26
C PHE A 212 -15.07 -0.34 -2.65
N LEU A 213 -14.95 -1.16 -3.71
CA LEU A 213 -16.06 -2.02 -4.16
C LEU A 213 -16.48 -3.04 -3.10
N THR A 214 -15.50 -3.66 -2.41
CA THR A 214 -15.78 -4.57 -1.30
C THR A 214 -16.40 -3.82 -0.12
N ALA A 215 -15.88 -2.63 0.20
CA ALA A 215 -16.45 -1.78 1.23
C ALA A 215 -17.88 -1.30 0.90
N ASP A 216 -18.20 -1.01 -0.37
CA ASP A 216 -19.52 -0.60 -0.84
C ASP A 216 -20.53 -1.76 -0.75
N ALA A 217 -20.07 -3.00 -1.00
CA ALA A 217 -20.89 -4.20 -0.81
C ALA A 217 -21.23 -4.44 0.67
N ILE A 218 -20.28 -4.22 1.58
CA ILE A 218 -20.50 -4.28 3.03
C ILE A 218 -21.43 -3.14 3.45
N ALA A 219 -21.20 -1.92 2.94
CA ALA A 219 -22.02 -0.75 3.20
C ALA A 219 -23.49 -0.98 2.85
N ALA A 220 -23.76 -1.53 1.67
CA ALA A 220 -25.12 -1.87 1.27
C ALA A 220 -25.78 -2.85 2.26
N ALA A 221 -25.06 -3.86 2.74
CA ALA A 221 -25.59 -4.85 3.68
C ALA A 221 -25.86 -4.28 5.09
N VAL A 222 -25.14 -3.23 5.51
CA VAL A 222 -25.39 -2.53 6.78
C VAL A 222 -26.32 -1.33 6.65
N GLY A 223 -26.93 -1.12 5.48
CA GLY A 223 -27.90 -0.05 5.23
C GLY A 223 -27.31 1.30 4.80
N ILE A 224 -26.03 1.35 4.45
CA ILE A 224 -25.35 2.53 3.89
C ILE A 224 -25.36 2.42 2.36
N ALA A 225 -26.25 3.17 1.70
CA ALA A 225 -26.42 3.13 0.26
C ALA A 225 -26.78 4.52 -0.32
N GLY A 226 -26.90 4.61 -1.65
CA GLY A 226 -27.39 5.82 -2.32
C GLY A 226 -26.48 7.03 -2.12
N ASP A 227 -27.04 8.12 -1.60
CA ASP A 227 -26.38 9.40 -1.35
C ASP A 227 -25.84 9.56 0.09
N HIS A 228 -25.73 8.45 0.84
CA HIS A 228 -25.22 8.48 2.20
C HIS A 228 -23.83 9.15 2.29
N PRO A 229 -23.59 10.11 3.20
CA PRO A 229 -22.34 10.89 3.23
C PRO A 229 -21.06 10.05 3.32
N ALA A 230 -21.08 8.94 4.06
CA ALA A 230 -19.94 8.01 4.13
C ALA A 230 -19.60 7.40 2.76
N ARG A 231 -20.62 7.05 1.97
CA ARG A 231 -20.47 6.49 0.62
C ARG A 231 -19.90 7.51 -0.35
N LEU A 232 -20.39 8.74 -0.30
CA LEU A 232 -19.91 9.82 -1.17
C LEU A 232 -18.44 10.15 -0.88
N ARG A 233 -18.07 10.26 0.39
CA ARG A 233 -16.66 10.44 0.81
C ARG A 233 -15.78 9.28 0.33
N GLY A 234 -16.23 8.04 0.56
CA GLY A 234 -15.51 6.85 0.08
C GLY A 234 -15.34 6.84 -1.44
N ALA A 235 -16.37 7.25 -2.20
CA ALA A 235 -16.33 7.30 -3.65
C ALA A 235 -15.34 8.35 -4.18
N VAL A 236 -15.25 9.51 -3.53
CA VAL A 236 -14.26 10.55 -3.86
C VAL A 236 -12.85 10.05 -3.61
N LEU A 237 -12.57 9.48 -2.42
CA LEU A 237 -11.25 8.91 -2.12
C LEU A 237 -10.88 7.80 -3.09
N PHE A 238 -11.84 6.92 -3.42
CA PHE A 238 -11.61 5.87 -4.40
C PHE A 238 -11.26 6.41 -5.79
N ALA A 239 -11.97 7.43 -6.27
CA ALA A 239 -11.68 8.06 -7.54
C ALA A 239 -10.27 8.67 -7.57
N LEU A 240 -9.86 9.35 -6.51
CA LEU A 240 -8.52 9.93 -6.39
C LEU A 240 -7.43 8.86 -6.29
N HIS A 241 -7.64 7.79 -5.52
CA HIS A 241 -6.70 6.67 -5.48
C HIS A 241 -6.62 5.95 -6.83
N GLN A 242 -7.73 5.83 -7.56
CA GLN A 242 -7.73 5.24 -8.89
C GLN A 242 -6.94 6.10 -9.87
N SER A 243 -7.19 7.41 -9.87
CA SER A 243 -6.45 8.40 -10.66
C SER A 243 -4.95 8.35 -10.34
N LEU A 244 -4.59 8.30 -9.05
CA LEU A 244 -3.20 8.16 -8.59
C LEU A 244 -2.53 6.87 -9.11
N PHE A 245 -3.09 5.71 -8.82
CA PHE A 245 -2.40 4.44 -9.07
C PHE A 245 -2.58 3.87 -10.48
N ARG A 246 -3.60 4.30 -11.24
CA ARG A 246 -3.82 3.84 -12.62
C ARG A 246 -3.38 4.84 -13.67
N GLU A 247 -3.59 6.13 -13.41
CA GLU A 247 -3.34 7.19 -14.39
C GLU A 247 -2.07 7.98 -14.04
N GLY A 248 -1.59 7.86 -12.80
CA GLY A 248 -0.37 8.50 -12.32
C GLY A 248 -0.56 9.95 -11.89
N HIS A 249 -1.80 10.44 -11.86
CA HIS A 249 -2.16 11.80 -11.50
C HIS A 249 -2.08 12.00 -9.98
N THR A 250 -1.36 13.02 -9.54
CA THR A 250 -1.19 13.36 -8.12
C THR A 250 -2.16 14.43 -7.65
N VAL A 251 -2.76 15.16 -8.59
CA VAL A 251 -3.72 16.23 -8.39
C VAL A 251 -4.86 16.08 -9.40
N GLU A 252 -6.07 16.46 -9.00
CA GLU A 252 -7.28 16.33 -9.81
C GLU A 252 -8.17 17.56 -9.71
N SER A 253 -8.97 17.84 -10.73
CA SER A 253 -9.96 18.91 -10.65
C SER A 253 -11.16 18.47 -9.81
N GLU A 254 -11.49 19.23 -8.77
CA GLU A 254 -12.64 18.93 -7.90
C GLU A 254 -13.97 18.89 -8.67
N VAL A 255 -14.11 19.79 -9.66
CA VAL A 255 -15.28 19.85 -10.55
C VAL A 255 -15.34 18.64 -11.48
N ALA A 256 -14.19 18.20 -12.01
CA ALA A 256 -14.14 17.03 -12.89
C ALA A 256 -14.46 15.74 -12.13
N VAL A 257 -13.86 15.55 -10.94
CA VAL A 257 -14.10 14.39 -10.07
C VAL A 257 -15.57 14.36 -9.64
N ALA A 258 -16.11 15.48 -9.14
CA ALA A 258 -17.51 15.58 -8.76
C ALA A 258 -18.45 15.32 -9.94
N GLY A 259 -18.15 15.88 -11.12
CA GLY A 259 -18.96 15.68 -12.32
C GLY A 259 -18.96 14.23 -12.83
N ALA A 260 -17.79 13.57 -12.82
CA ALA A 260 -17.65 12.19 -13.26
C ALA A 260 -18.36 11.21 -12.32
N LEU A 261 -18.19 11.38 -11.00
CA LEU A 261 -18.83 10.55 -10.00
C LEU A 261 -20.34 10.80 -9.92
N ALA A 262 -20.79 12.05 -10.06
CA ALA A 262 -22.21 12.39 -10.09
C ALA A 262 -22.96 11.65 -11.20
N LYS A 263 -22.36 11.54 -12.39
CA LYS A 263 -22.93 10.74 -13.50
C LYS A 263 -22.96 9.24 -13.20
N LYS A 264 -21.90 8.70 -12.58
CA LYS A 264 -21.80 7.28 -12.25
C LYS A 264 -22.76 6.85 -11.14
N LEU A 265 -23.01 7.73 -10.18
CA LEU A 265 -23.85 7.46 -9.02
C LEU A 265 -25.30 7.95 -9.18
N ASP A 266 -25.63 8.60 -10.30
CA ASP A 266 -26.91 9.25 -10.57
C ASP A 266 -27.30 10.28 -9.48
N LEU A 267 -26.38 11.19 -9.18
CA LEU A 267 -26.51 12.21 -8.14
C LEU A 267 -26.22 13.62 -8.68
N LYS A 268 -26.60 14.64 -7.90
CA LYS A 268 -26.22 16.03 -8.19
C LYS A 268 -24.76 16.28 -7.80
N PRO A 269 -23.93 16.96 -8.64
CA PRO A 269 -22.54 17.27 -8.31
C PRO A 269 -22.35 18.00 -6.98
N ALA A 270 -23.31 18.83 -6.57
CA ALA A 270 -23.28 19.55 -5.28
C ALA A 270 -23.09 18.62 -4.07
N ARG A 271 -23.68 17.42 -4.08
CA ARG A 271 -23.51 16.43 -3.00
C ARG A 271 -22.08 15.90 -2.90
N LEU A 272 -21.39 15.80 -4.03
CA LEU A 272 -19.99 15.37 -4.05
C LEU A 272 -19.05 16.50 -3.69
N MET A 273 -19.40 17.75 -4.02
CA MET A 273 -18.68 18.92 -3.52
C MET A 273 -18.76 19.00 -1.99
N GLU A 274 -19.94 18.79 -1.40
CA GLU A 274 -20.11 18.67 0.06
C GLU A 274 -19.21 17.56 0.65
N ALA A 275 -19.11 16.41 -0.03
CA ALA A 275 -18.25 15.32 0.40
C ALA A 275 -16.75 15.66 0.29
N ILE A 276 -16.32 16.36 -0.77
CA ILE A 276 -14.94 16.86 -0.94
C ILE A 276 -14.60 17.84 0.19
N ASP A 277 -15.49 18.80 0.49
CA ASP A 277 -15.27 19.77 1.56
C ASP A 277 -15.21 19.12 2.95
N ALA A 278 -16.03 18.08 3.20
CA ALA A 278 -15.95 17.28 4.41
C ALA A 278 -14.59 16.57 4.53
N LEU A 279 -14.11 15.93 3.45
CA LEU A 279 -12.79 15.27 3.43
C LEU A 279 -11.63 16.25 3.61
N ILE A 280 -11.76 17.49 3.12
CA ILE A 280 -10.77 18.54 3.37
C ILE A 280 -10.78 18.95 4.85
N THR A 281 -11.97 19.10 5.44
CA THR A 281 -12.14 19.44 6.87
C THR A 281 -11.59 18.34 7.78
N GLU A 282 -11.75 17.08 7.39
CA GLU A 282 -11.18 15.91 8.06
C GLU A 282 -9.66 15.77 7.86
N GLY A 283 -9.07 16.56 6.96
CA GLY A 283 -7.65 16.54 6.67
C GLY A 283 -7.21 15.29 5.89
N LEU A 284 -8.08 14.69 5.09
CA LEU A 284 -7.77 13.60 4.16
C LEU A 284 -7.45 14.11 2.76
N LEU A 285 -8.06 15.24 2.38
CA LEU A 285 -7.78 15.96 1.13
C LEU A 285 -7.25 17.35 1.41
N VAL A 286 -6.58 17.91 0.42
CA VAL A 286 -6.18 19.32 0.39
C VAL A 286 -6.63 19.94 -0.91
N ARG A 287 -7.11 21.19 -0.84
CA ARG A 287 -7.33 22.04 -2.02
C ARG A 287 -6.05 22.82 -2.28
N LEU A 288 -5.53 22.72 -3.48
CA LEU A 288 -4.33 23.43 -3.86
C LEU A 288 -4.69 24.87 -4.21
N THR A 289 -4.00 25.82 -3.59
CA THR A 289 -4.06 27.23 -3.92
C THR A 289 -2.65 27.76 -4.10
N ASP A 290 -2.49 28.74 -4.99
CA ASP A 290 -1.17 29.32 -5.28
C ASP A 290 -0.51 29.84 -3.99
N GLY A 291 0.69 29.32 -3.68
CA GLY A 291 1.48 29.72 -2.50
C GLY A 291 1.16 28.98 -1.19
N MET A 292 0.36 27.91 -1.20
CA MET A 292 0.05 27.14 0.01
C MET A 292 1.22 26.22 0.44
N GLU A 293 1.82 26.51 1.59
CA GLU A 293 2.67 25.54 2.30
C GLU A 293 1.78 24.61 3.13
N ILE A 294 1.82 23.31 2.84
CA ILE A 294 1.19 22.28 3.67
C ILE A 294 2.20 21.95 4.78
N GLU A 295 1.85 22.32 6.02
CA GLU A 295 2.68 21.98 7.19
C GLU A 295 2.84 20.46 7.30
N ALA A 296 4.10 20.00 7.29
CA ALA A 296 4.44 18.63 7.65
C ALA A 296 4.04 18.37 9.12
N PRO A 297 3.79 17.11 9.54
CA PRO A 297 3.43 16.83 10.92
C PRO A 297 4.54 17.36 11.83
N SER A 298 4.17 18.15 12.83
CA SER A 298 5.09 18.86 13.75
C SER A 298 5.91 17.94 14.66
N SER A 299 5.90 16.63 14.42
CA SER A 299 6.77 15.65 15.07
C SER A 299 7.13 14.52 14.11
N LEU A 300 8.23 14.71 13.38
CA LEU A 300 9.03 13.55 12.96
C LEU A 300 9.54 12.89 14.25
N PRO A 301 9.35 11.59 14.49
CA PRO A 301 9.99 10.93 15.61
C PRO A 301 11.50 11.13 15.43
N ALA A 302 12.10 11.88 16.36
CA ALA A 302 13.54 12.06 16.38
C ALA A 302 14.20 10.67 16.47
N PRO A 303 15.31 10.42 15.74
CA PRO A 303 16.16 9.31 16.11
C PRO A 303 16.54 9.45 17.58
N ALA A 304 16.47 8.33 18.31
CA ALA A 304 16.66 8.30 19.76
C ALA A 304 17.95 9.04 20.20
N PRO A 305 17.96 9.62 21.42
CA PRO A 305 18.92 10.66 21.78
C PRO A 305 20.35 10.12 21.96
N GLY A 306 21.30 10.79 21.34
CA GLY A 306 22.72 10.78 21.68
C GLY A 306 23.25 12.21 21.56
N GLU A 307 23.65 12.80 22.69
CA GLU A 307 23.97 14.22 22.88
C GLU A 307 25.17 14.72 22.07
N GLY A 308 25.14 16.00 21.67
CA GLY A 308 26.26 16.65 20.98
C GLY A 308 26.13 18.16 20.75
N ILE A 309 26.09 18.92 21.85
CA ILE A 309 26.52 20.32 22.09
C ILE A 309 26.97 21.15 20.85
N TRP A 310 26.07 21.60 19.96
CA TRP A 310 26.31 22.79 19.11
C TRP A 310 24.99 23.51 18.74
N SER A 311 24.18 23.88 19.73
CA SER A 311 22.89 24.57 19.52
C SER A 311 22.87 26.05 19.89
N ARG A 312 24.01 26.75 20.00
CA ARG A 312 24.03 28.21 20.24
C ARG A 312 24.95 29.07 19.37
N ALA A 313 25.76 28.49 18.49
CA ALA A 313 26.65 29.25 17.60
C ALA A 313 26.04 29.61 16.22
N VAL A 314 24.96 28.94 15.80
CA VAL A 314 24.40 29.10 14.44
C VAL A 314 23.43 30.28 14.31
N LYS A 315 22.92 30.82 15.43
CA LYS A 315 21.98 31.95 15.41
C LYS A 315 22.62 33.34 15.21
N LYS A 316 23.95 33.43 15.04
CA LYS A 316 24.64 34.73 14.96
C LYS A 316 25.55 34.93 13.73
N LEU A 317 25.65 33.95 12.83
CA LEU A 317 26.53 34.00 11.64
C LEU A 317 25.79 34.12 10.30
N ALA A 318 24.46 34.05 10.27
CA ALA A 318 23.67 34.11 9.03
C ALA A 318 23.22 35.53 8.63
N LYS A 319 23.85 36.59 9.17
CA LYS A 319 23.41 37.98 8.93
C LYS A 319 24.32 38.84 8.06
N ASP A 320 25.47 38.35 7.64
CA ASP A 320 26.31 39.08 6.68
C ASP A 320 27.11 38.09 5.83
N SER A 321 26.78 37.99 4.54
CA SER A 321 27.76 38.13 3.43
C SER A 321 27.20 37.60 2.10
N LEU A 322 26.81 38.57 1.27
CA LEU A 322 27.12 38.69 -0.15
C LEU A 322 26.51 37.66 -1.13
N ARG A 323 25.29 38.05 -1.58
CA ARG A 323 24.73 37.81 -2.90
C ARG A 323 25.79 38.00 -4.01
N THR A 324 25.97 36.97 -4.83
CA THR A 324 26.42 37.12 -6.22
C THR A 324 25.41 36.41 -7.10
N GLN A 325 24.98 37.11 -8.14
CA GLN A 325 23.79 36.83 -8.95
C GLN A 325 23.92 35.49 -9.70
N ALA A 326 22.97 34.58 -9.46
CA ALA A 326 22.65 33.47 -10.36
C ALA A 326 21.67 33.98 -11.44
N PRO A 327 21.68 33.43 -12.66
CA PRO A 327 20.94 33.99 -13.79
C PRO A 327 19.42 33.96 -13.55
N GLU A 328 18.76 35.09 -13.79
CA GLU A 328 17.31 35.22 -13.82
C GLU A 328 16.74 34.46 -15.03
N SER A 329 16.39 33.18 -14.83
CA SER A 329 15.37 32.48 -15.62
C SER A 329 14.24 32.16 -14.66
N ARG A 330 13.30 33.10 -14.51
CA ARG A 330 12.09 32.88 -13.74
C ARG A 330 11.21 31.93 -14.56
N ALA A 331 11.08 30.70 -14.08
CA ALA A 331 10.16 29.71 -14.64
C ALA A 331 8.77 30.34 -14.88
N PRO A 332 8.06 29.97 -15.95
CA PRO A 332 6.72 30.48 -16.22
C PRO A 332 5.83 30.26 -15.00
N ALA A 333 5.03 31.28 -14.65
CA ALA A 333 4.08 31.19 -13.54
C ALA A 333 3.17 29.96 -13.74
N PRO A 334 2.98 29.11 -12.72
CA PRO A 334 2.09 27.96 -12.84
C PRO A 334 0.67 28.44 -13.23
N PRO A 335 -0.08 27.64 -14.00
CA PRO A 335 -1.48 27.94 -14.27
C PRO A 335 -2.25 28.06 -12.95
N PRO A 336 -3.30 28.89 -12.88
CA PRO A 336 -4.04 29.10 -11.64
C PRO A 336 -4.57 27.76 -11.09
N SER A 337 -4.14 27.41 -9.88
CA SER A 337 -4.47 26.13 -9.21
C SER A 337 -5.88 26.07 -8.63
N SER A 338 -6.70 27.11 -8.86
CA SER A 338 -8.06 27.21 -8.31
C SER A 338 -8.93 26.01 -8.69
N GLY A 339 -9.32 25.20 -7.70
CA GLY A 339 -10.19 24.04 -7.88
C GLY A 339 -9.46 22.71 -8.12
N LEU A 340 -8.15 22.63 -7.87
CA LEU A 340 -7.42 21.36 -7.80
C LEU A 340 -7.44 20.79 -6.38
N ILE A 341 -7.64 19.48 -6.26
CA ILE A 341 -7.60 18.72 -5.02
C ILE A 341 -6.59 17.58 -5.13
N ALA A 342 -6.02 17.20 -4.00
CA ALA A 342 -5.11 16.07 -3.90
C ALA A 342 -5.34 15.30 -2.60
N LEU A 343 -4.94 14.03 -2.59
CA LEU A 343 -4.78 13.28 -1.34
C LEU A 343 -3.73 14.01 -0.50
N ARG A 344 -4.04 14.28 0.77
CA ARG A 344 -3.17 15.10 1.63
C ARG A 344 -1.75 14.54 1.70
N ASP A 345 -1.61 13.24 1.92
CA ASP A 345 -0.30 12.58 2.00
C ASP A 345 0.51 12.74 0.72
N VAL A 346 -0.13 12.60 -0.44
CA VAL A 346 0.52 12.78 -1.75
C VAL A 346 1.00 14.21 -1.91
N ALA A 347 0.15 15.20 -1.61
CA ALA A 347 0.52 16.61 -1.69
C ALA A 347 1.66 16.97 -0.71
N MET A 348 1.65 16.40 0.49
CA MET A 348 2.74 16.58 1.46
C MET A 348 4.06 16.00 0.96
N ILE A 349 4.01 14.82 0.34
CA ILE A 349 5.18 14.16 -0.25
C ILE A 349 5.74 14.99 -1.41
N GLU A 350 4.88 15.47 -2.32
CA GLU A 350 5.32 16.32 -3.43
C GLU A 350 6.00 17.60 -2.94
N GLN A 351 5.38 18.31 -1.99
CA GLN A 351 5.97 19.53 -1.44
C GLN A 351 7.29 19.27 -0.72
N ALA A 352 7.37 18.19 0.05
CA ALA A 352 8.59 17.79 0.73
C ALA A 352 9.71 17.43 -0.26
N LEU A 353 9.37 16.71 -1.34
CA LEU A 353 10.29 16.37 -2.41
C LEU A 353 10.80 17.64 -3.10
N ALA A 354 9.91 18.56 -3.50
CA ALA A 354 10.28 19.81 -4.15
C ALA A 354 11.22 20.66 -3.26
N ARG A 355 10.87 20.82 -1.97
CA ARG A 355 11.73 21.50 -0.99
C ARG A 355 13.09 20.80 -0.84
N ARG A 356 13.11 19.47 -0.79
CA ARG A 356 14.34 18.70 -0.65
C ARG A 356 15.23 18.82 -1.89
N ALA A 357 14.64 18.80 -3.09
CA ALA A 357 15.36 19.00 -4.34
C ALA A 357 16.05 20.37 -4.37
N LEU A 358 15.33 21.44 -3.98
CA LEU A 358 15.90 22.79 -3.86
C LEU A 358 17.04 22.84 -2.84
N ILE A 359 16.84 22.28 -1.64
CA ILE A 359 17.88 22.21 -0.61
C ILE A 359 19.13 21.49 -1.13
N LEU A 360 18.98 20.37 -1.82
CA LEU A 360 20.11 19.62 -2.36
C LEU A 360 20.81 20.36 -3.51
N SER A 361 20.05 21.10 -4.33
CA SER A 361 20.56 21.91 -5.43
C SER A 361 21.33 23.14 -4.93
N ASP A 362 20.78 23.88 -3.97
CA ASP A 362 21.37 25.14 -3.45
C ASP A 362 22.58 24.90 -2.54
N ASN A 363 22.66 23.74 -1.88
CA ASN A 363 23.77 23.43 -0.98
C ASN A 363 25.03 23.10 -1.79
N LYS A 364 26.12 23.81 -1.49
CA LYS A 364 27.44 23.48 -2.04
C LYS A 364 27.88 22.09 -1.57
N LEU A 365 28.61 21.40 -2.44
CA LEU A 365 29.37 20.21 -2.04
C LEU A 365 30.23 20.53 -0.81
N SER A 366 30.32 19.59 0.12
CA SER A 366 31.21 19.76 1.27
C SER A 366 32.66 20.04 0.80
N PRO A 367 33.48 20.79 1.55
CA PRO A 367 34.81 21.20 1.09
C PRO A 367 35.70 20.06 0.59
N GLN A 368 35.57 18.87 1.19
CA GLN A 368 36.31 17.67 0.79
C GLN A 368 35.86 17.09 -0.57
N ARG A 369 34.59 17.34 -0.94
CA ARG A 369 33.93 16.80 -2.14
C ARG A 369 33.85 17.81 -3.28
N SER A 370 33.99 19.09 -2.98
CA SER A 370 33.99 20.15 -3.97
C SER A 370 35.19 19.99 -4.92
N MET A 371 34.93 20.16 -6.20
CA MET A 371 35.93 20.10 -7.25
C MET A 371 35.86 21.41 -8.05
N PRO A 372 36.89 22.26 -8.02
CA PRO A 372 36.95 23.43 -8.88
C PRO A 372 36.89 23.02 -10.35
N TRP A 373 36.30 23.88 -11.17
CA TRP A 373 36.12 23.61 -12.61
C TRP A 373 37.43 23.25 -13.33
N GLN A 374 38.53 23.92 -12.99
CA GLN A 374 39.86 23.66 -13.57
C GLN A 374 40.38 22.26 -13.23
N GLU A 375 40.15 21.81 -11.99
CA GLU A 375 40.52 20.46 -11.56
C GLU A 375 39.66 19.41 -12.26
N ALA A 376 38.35 19.66 -12.38
CA ALA A 376 37.41 18.78 -13.08
C ALA A 376 37.81 18.59 -14.55
N ALA A 377 38.04 19.68 -15.27
CA ALA A 377 38.47 19.65 -16.67
C ALA A 377 39.76 18.84 -16.85
N SER A 378 40.79 19.16 -16.05
CA SER A 378 42.08 18.46 -16.13
C SER A 378 41.96 16.95 -15.86
N ARG A 379 41.13 16.56 -14.88
CA ARG A 379 40.89 15.15 -14.55
C ARG A 379 40.13 14.42 -15.66
N ILE A 380 39.10 15.05 -16.23
CA ILE A 380 38.36 14.48 -17.37
C ILE A 380 39.33 14.19 -18.52
N GLU A 381 40.14 15.16 -18.93
CA GLU A 381 41.11 14.98 -20.01
C GLU A 381 42.12 13.87 -19.73
N SER A 382 42.66 13.82 -18.51
CA SER A 382 43.65 12.82 -18.10
C SER A 382 43.07 11.39 -18.16
N PHE A 383 41.92 11.17 -17.52
CA PHE A 383 41.30 9.84 -17.47
C PHE A 383 40.70 9.43 -18.82
N ALA A 384 40.16 10.37 -19.60
CA ALA A 384 39.69 10.13 -20.97
C ALA A 384 40.82 9.58 -21.86
N ARG A 385 42.02 10.16 -21.78
CA ARG A 385 43.21 9.66 -22.49
C ARG A 385 43.64 8.27 -22.04
N GLN A 386 43.64 8.01 -20.72
CA GLN A 386 44.00 6.69 -20.17
C GLN A 386 43.05 5.59 -20.64
N GLU A 387 41.75 5.89 -20.69
CA GLU A 387 40.70 4.95 -21.11
C GLU A 387 40.51 4.90 -22.63
N LYS A 388 41.28 5.68 -23.41
CA LYS A 388 41.09 5.85 -24.86
C LYS A 388 39.65 6.17 -25.22
N PHE A 389 39.02 7.02 -24.42
CA PHE A 389 37.65 7.48 -24.59
C PHE A 389 37.68 8.96 -24.95
N GLU A 390 37.06 9.32 -26.07
CA GLU A 390 36.92 10.72 -26.50
C GLU A 390 35.48 11.15 -26.26
N PRO A 391 35.18 11.82 -25.13
CA PRO A 391 33.84 12.34 -24.90
C PRO A 391 33.56 13.45 -25.92
N GLY A 392 32.38 13.43 -26.55
CA GLY A 392 31.93 14.59 -27.31
C GLY A 392 31.52 15.75 -26.41
N GLU A 393 31.16 16.87 -27.01
CA GLU A 393 30.93 18.15 -26.31
C GLU A 393 29.86 18.01 -25.21
N GLU A 394 28.71 17.41 -25.53
CA GLU A 394 27.61 17.23 -24.57
C GLU A 394 27.99 16.31 -23.40
N GLN A 395 28.77 15.25 -23.66
CA GLN A 395 29.24 14.33 -22.64
C GLN A 395 30.29 15.00 -21.74
N TYR A 396 31.17 15.81 -22.32
CA TYR A 396 32.17 16.57 -21.57
C TYR A 396 31.53 17.59 -20.63
N GLU A 397 30.53 18.33 -21.12
CA GLU A 397 29.75 19.25 -20.30
C GLU A 397 28.97 18.53 -19.18
N ALA A 398 28.38 17.37 -19.49
CA ALA A 398 27.69 16.56 -18.50
C ALA A 398 28.63 16.05 -17.40
N LEU A 399 29.85 15.63 -17.74
CA LEU A 399 30.89 15.24 -16.79
C LEU A 399 31.31 16.42 -15.89
N LEU A 400 31.56 17.58 -16.48
CA LEU A 400 31.90 18.79 -15.74
C LEU A 400 30.78 19.17 -14.76
N MET A 401 29.53 19.17 -15.21
CA MET A 401 28.37 19.43 -14.37
C MET A 401 28.30 18.41 -13.22
N ALA A 402 28.38 17.11 -13.53
CA ALA A 402 28.32 16.05 -12.53
C ALA A 402 29.43 16.13 -11.48
N LEU A 403 30.64 16.60 -11.85
CA LEU A 403 31.78 16.78 -10.96
C LEU A 403 31.76 18.09 -10.16
N THR A 404 31.01 19.10 -10.59
CA THR A 404 31.02 20.42 -9.95
C THR A 404 29.74 20.73 -9.15
N GLN A 405 28.60 20.15 -9.55
CA GLN A 405 27.31 20.38 -8.89
C GLN A 405 27.04 19.35 -7.79
N SER A 406 26.33 19.79 -6.74
CA SER A 406 25.85 18.92 -5.66
C SER A 406 24.69 18.04 -6.10
N PHE A 407 23.77 18.57 -6.90
CA PHE A 407 22.66 17.82 -7.48
C PHE A 407 22.58 18.09 -8.97
N SER A 408 22.67 17.03 -9.78
CA SER A 408 22.59 17.13 -11.24
C SER A 408 21.85 15.97 -11.88
N ILE A 409 21.32 16.20 -13.08
CA ILE A 409 20.57 15.23 -13.87
C ILE A 409 21.17 15.11 -15.27
N VAL A 410 21.50 13.90 -15.71
CA VAL A 410 21.91 13.64 -17.10
C VAL A 410 20.86 12.77 -17.77
N THR A 411 20.33 13.25 -18.89
CA THR A 411 19.38 12.50 -19.71
C THR A 411 19.94 12.23 -21.09
N GLY A 412 19.40 11.22 -21.77
CA GLY A 412 19.71 10.97 -23.17
C GLY A 412 19.04 9.69 -23.64
N GLY A 413 18.87 9.54 -24.96
CA GLY A 413 18.32 8.33 -25.54
C GLY A 413 19.30 7.15 -25.54
N PRO A 414 18.91 5.99 -26.11
CA PRO A 414 19.83 4.91 -26.45
C PRO A 414 21.01 5.41 -27.31
N GLY A 415 22.19 4.79 -27.20
CA GLY A 415 23.36 5.14 -28.02
C GLY A 415 24.08 6.46 -27.72
N THR A 416 23.58 7.27 -26.79
CA THR A 416 24.18 8.56 -26.41
C THR A 416 25.40 8.45 -25.47
N GLY A 417 25.76 7.22 -25.08
CA GLY A 417 26.97 6.96 -24.30
C GLY A 417 26.89 7.26 -22.79
N LYS A 418 25.68 7.43 -22.21
CA LYS A 418 25.46 7.62 -20.76
C LYS A 418 26.31 6.70 -19.90
N THR A 419 26.30 5.41 -20.20
CA THR A 419 27.00 4.38 -19.43
C THR A 419 28.53 4.52 -19.51
N ALA A 420 29.09 4.98 -20.64
CA ALA A 420 30.52 5.27 -20.77
C ALA A 420 30.92 6.51 -19.95
N MET A 421 30.07 7.53 -19.94
CA MET A 421 30.22 8.72 -19.10
C MET A 421 30.28 8.35 -17.61
N VAL A 422 29.35 7.50 -17.13
CA VAL A 422 29.34 7.04 -15.72
C VAL A 422 30.60 6.26 -15.37
N ARG A 423 31.10 5.41 -16.28
CA ARG A 423 32.36 4.69 -16.06
C ARG A 423 33.52 5.65 -15.83
N LEU A 424 33.67 6.66 -16.68
CA LEU A 424 34.72 7.66 -16.54
C LEU A 424 34.57 8.47 -15.24
N LEU A 425 33.33 8.90 -14.93
CA LEU A 425 33.02 9.65 -13.71
C LEU A 425 33.40 8.87 -12.44
N THR A 426 32.99 7.61 -12.34
CA THR A 426 33.29 6.77 -11.17
C THR A 426 34.78 6.54 -10.98
N GLN A 427 35.57 6.42 -12.05
CA GLN A 427 37.02 6.32 -11.96
C GLN A 427 37.66 7.60 -11.40
N ILE A 428 37.25 8.77 -11.90
CA ILE A 428 37.74 10.06 -11.42
C ILE A 428 37.44 10.24 -9.91
N LEU A 429 36.22 9.91 -9.50
CA LEU A 429 35.79 10.03 -8.10
C LEU A 429 36.49 9.00 -7.19
N LYS A 430 36.73 7.78 -7.70
CA LYS A 430 37.46 6.74 -6.99
C LYS A 430 38.92 7.11 -6.78
N ASP A 431 39.57 7.74 -7.76
CA ASP A 431 40.94 8.26 -7.62
C ASP A 431 41.04 9.35 -6.54
N ARG A 432 39.96 10.12 -6.33
CA ARG A 432 39.84 11.07 -5.21
C ARG A 432 39.56 10.41 -3.85
N GLY A 433 39.38 9.10 -3.81
CA GLY A 433 39.05 8.37 -2.59
C GLY A 433 37.62 8.60 -2.08
N GLU A 434 36.69 9.05 -2.95
CA GLU A 434 35.30 9.24 -2.56
C GLU A 434 34.58 7.91 -2.33
N LYS A 435 33.71 7.86 -1.32
CA LYS A 435 32.80 6.74 -1.09
C LYS A 435 31.60 6.85 -2.02
N ILE A 436 31.62 6.08 -3.11
CA ILE A 436 30.58 6.09 -4.15
C ILE A 436 29.54 4.99 -3.88
N LEU A 437 28.26 5.34 -3.92
CA LEU A 437 27.14 4.40 -4.00
C LEU A 437 26.51 4.45 -5.39
N LEU A 438 26.30 3.27 -5.96
CA LEU A 438 25.64 3.08 -7.25
C LEU A 438 24.29 2.39 -7.03
N ALA A 439 23.23 2.96 -7.61
CA ALA A 439 21.89 2.41 -7.49
C ALA A 439 21.11 2.47 -8.79
N ALA A 440 20.12 1.59 -8.89
CA ALA A 440 19.14 1.58 -9.96
C ALA A 440 17.79 1.05 -9.44
N PRO A 441 16.65 1.34 -10.09
CA PRO A 441 15.34 0.84 -9.64
C PRO A 441 15.22 -0.68 -9.76
N THR A 442 15.85 -1.31 -10.75
CA THR A 442 15.70 -2.75 -11.04
C THR A 442 16.99 -3.55 -10.83
N GLY A 443 16.84 -4.86 -10.58
CA GLY A 443 17.96 -5.79 -10.44
C GLY A 443 18.81 -5.93 -11.72
N ARG A 444 18.18 -5.85 -12.90
CA ARG A 444 18.89 -5.91 -14.19
C ARG A 444 19.72 -4.65 -14.42
N ALA A 445 19.14 -3.46 -14.18
CA ALA A 445 19.84 -2.19 -14.34
C ALA A 445 21.03 -2.08 -13.37
N SER A 446 20.84 -2.45 -12.10
CA SER A 446 21.93 -2.44 -11.12
C SER A 446 23.06 -3.42 -11.45
N ARG A 447 22.77 -4.63 -11.98
CA ARG A 447 23.81 -5.56 -12.45
C ARG A 447 24.62 -4.97 -13.61
N ARG A 448 23.95 -4.42 -14.63
CA ARG A 448 24.61 -3.76 -15.77
C ARG A 448 25.47 -2.58 -15.31
N LEU A 449 24.94 -1.74 -14.43
CA LEU A 449 25.68 -0.61 -13.84
C LEU A 449 26.92 -1.09 -13.09
N SER A 450 26.81 -2.22 -12.37
CA SER A 450 27.94 -2.83 -11.66
C SER A 450 29.04 -3.33 -12.60
N GLU A 451 28.65 -4.00 -13.68
CA GLU A 451 29.58 -4.54 -14.70
C GLU A 451 30.34 -3.41 -15.39
N VAL A 452 29.65 -2.34 -15.77
CA VAL A 452 30.27 -1.23 -16.50
C VAL A 452 31.21 -0.41 -15.62
N CYS A 453 30.78 -0.10 -14.39
CA CYS A 453 31.59 0.68 -13.46
C CYS A 453 32.65 -0.18 -12.75
N LYS A 454 32.59 -1.51 -12.87
CA LYS A 454 33.42 -2.47 -12.11
C LYS A 454 33.37 -2.21 -10.60
N MET A 455 32.18 -1.87 -10.11
CA MET A 455 31.89 -1.50 -8.73
C MET A 455 30.54 -2.09 -8.32
N PRO A 456 30.30 -2.43 -7.05
CA PRO A 456 29.01 -2.96 -6.64
C PRO A 456 27.93 -1.88 -6.74
N ALA A 457 26.85 -2.18 -7.48
CA ALA A 457 25.61 -1.43 -7.47
C ALA A 457 24.47 -2.30 -6.93
N GLN A 458 23.45 -1.65 -6.38
CA GLN A 458 22.30 -2.34 -5.79
C GLN A 458 20.98 -1.70 -6.20
N THR A 459 19.87 -2.39 -5.92
CA THR A 459 18.55 -1.80 -6.17
C THR A 459 18.25 -0.69 -5.16
N LEU A 460 17.46 0.31 -5.56
CA LEU A 460 17.00 1.37 -4.65
C LEU A 460 16.29 0.79 -3.41
N HIS A 461 15.45 -0.24 -3.61
CA HIS A 461 14.78 -0.94 -2.52
C HIS A 461 15.75 -1.51 -1.47
N ARG A 462 16.86 -2.08 -1.92
CA ARG A 462 17.90 -2.62 -1.02
C ARG A 462 18.71 -1.50 -0.37
N LEU A 463 19.08 -0.48 -1.14
CA LEU A 463 19.84 0.67 -0.66
C LEU A 463 19.09 1.42 0.45
N LEU A 464 17.78 1.62 0.28
CA LEU A 464 16.91 2.36 1.20
C LEU A 464 16.28 1.48 2.29
N ALA A 465 16.72 0.22 2.40
CA ALA A 465 16.22 -0.76 3.37
C ALA A 465 14.68 -0.83 3.45
N LEU A 466 13.99 -0.72 2.30
CA LEU A 466 12.54 -0.72 2.26
C LEU A 466 11.98 -2.06 2.72
N ARG A 467 11.40 -2.06 3.92
CA ARG A 467 10.60 -3.16 4.45
C ARG A 467 9.17 -2.66 4.53
N VAL A 468 8.32 -3.16 3.63
CA VAL A 468 6.88 -2.99 3.78
C VAL A 468 6.47 -3.91 4.92
N GLN A 469 5.99 -3.35 6.02
CA GLN A 469 5.30 -4.17 7.01
C GLN A 469 3.99 -4.60 6.38
N ASP A 470 3.72 -5.91 6.38
CA ASP A 470 2.58 -6.45 5.66
C ASP A 470 1.25 -5.84 6.10
N ASP A 471 1.18 -5.30 7.33
CA ASP A 471 -0.05 -4.98 8.05
C ASP A 471 -0.61 -3.56 7.88
N GLU A 472 0.15 -2.58 7.40
CA GLU A 472 -0.30 -1.18 7.27
C GLU A 472 -0.02 -0.58 5.88
N LEU A 473 -0.91 0.29 5.41
CA LEU A 473 -0.67 1.08 4.21
C LEU A 473 0.36 2.18 4.55
N PRO A 474 1.43 2.36 3.76
CA PRO A 474 2.46 3.34 4.09
C PRO A 474 1.92 4.76 3.95
N ASP A 475 2.01 5.54 5.02
CA ASP A 475 1.60 6.94 5.08
C ASP A 475 2.72 7.89 4.61
N ALA A 476 2.44 9.20 4.62
CA ALA A 476 3.46 10.21 4.30
C ALA A 476 4.69 10.14 5.21
N ALA A 477 4.52 9.84 6.51
CA ALA A 477 5.64 9.75 7.44
C ALA A 477 6.61 8.61 7.07
N PHE A 478 6.08 7.46 6.63
CA PHE A 478 6.89 6.38 6.09
C PHE A 478 7.73 6.88 4.91
N TRP A 479 7.14 7.49 3.89
CA TRP A 479 7.88 7.91 2.69
C TRP A 479 8.86 9.07 2.93
N LEU A 480 8.58 9.92 3.92
CA LEU A 480 9.40 11.08 4.27
C LEU A 480 10.41 10.82 5.40
N THR A 481 10.57 9.56 5.82
CA THR A 481 11.56 9.15 6.81
C THR A 481 12.50 8.11 6.21
N ALA A 482 13.81 8.37 6.22
CA ALA A 482 14.80 7.42 5.75
C ALA A 482 16.11 7.53 6.55
N ASP A 483 16.77 6.40 6.74
CA ASP A 483 18.14 6.40 7.24
C ASP A 483 19.06 7.10 6.24
N THR A 484 19.94 7.96 6.76
CA THR A 484 20.83 8.72 5.89
C THR A 484 21.88 7.83 5.26
N LEU A 485 22.12 8.01 3.96
CA LEU A 485 23.16 7.29 3.24
C LEU A 485 24.54 7.78 3.66
N ASP A 486 25.42 6.85 3.98
CA ASP A 486 26.81 7.12 4.30
C ASP A 486 27.67 7.02 3.03
N CYS A 487 27.67 8.08 2.23
CA CYS A 487 28.44 8.20 0.99
C CYS A 487 28.82 9.65 0.70
N ASP A 488 29.82 9.83 -0.16
CA ASP A 488 30.22 11.13 -0.70
C ASP A 488 29.52 11.43 -2.01
N THR A 489 29.37 10.39 -2.85
CA THR A 489 28.66 10.45 -4.12
C THR A 489 27.63 9.33 -4.22
N LEU A 490 26.40 9.69 -4.61
CA LEU A 490 25.35 8.77 -5.01
C LEU A 490 25.04 8.97 -6.50
N ILE A 491 25.13 7.88 -7.28
CA ILE A 491 24.72 7.86 -8.68
C ILE A 491 23.55 6.89 -8.81
N VAL A 492 22.43 7.39 -9.35
CA VAL A 492 21.24 6.59 -9.61
C VAL A 492 21.01 6.54 -11.12
N ASP A 493 20.96 5.33 -11.68
CA ASP A 493 20.69 5.08 -13.10
C ASP A 493 19.24 4.63 -13.33
N GLU A 494 18.75 4.78 -14.56
CA GLU A 494 17.36 4.49 -14.98
C GLU A 494 16.29 5.23 -14.14
N CYS A 495 16.55 6.50 -13.79
CA CYS A 495 15.67 7.31 -12.94
C CYS A 495 14.27 7.58 -13.53
N SER A 496 14.06 7.36 -14.83
CA SER A 496 12.75 7.48 -15.49
C SER A 496 11.72 6.51 -14.91
N MET A 497 12.16 5.39 -14.32
CA MET A 497 11.27 4.38 -13.75
C MET A 497 10.88 4.64 -12.28
N ILE A 498 11.41 5.71 -11.65
CA ILE A 498 11.21 5.97 -10.22
C ILE A 498 9.95 6.80 -10.02
N ASP A 499 9.00 6.28 -9.23
CA ASP A 499 7.77 6.98 -8.86
C ASP A 499 7.98 8.02 -7.75
N LEU A 500 6.95 8.84 -7.50
CA LEU A 500 6.93 9.89 -6.48
C LEU A 500 7.38 9.39 -5.09
N PHE A 501 6.86 8.24 -4.67
CA PHE A 501 7.07 7.71 -3.32
C PHE A 501 8.52 7.27 -3.10
N LEU A 502 9.07 6.47 -4.03
CA LEU A 502 10.44 6.01 -3.98
C LEU A 502 11.43 7.18 -4.12
N PHE A 503 11.10 8.16 -4.97
CA PHE A 503 11.93 9.34 -5.17
C PHE A 503 11.98 10.23 -3.91
N ALA A 504 10.84 10.43 -3.24
CA ALA A 504 10.80 11.18 -1.99
C ALA A 504 11.66 10.52 -0.90
N LYS A 505 11.55 9.19 -0.75
CA LYS A 505 12.39 8.41 0.18
C LYS A 505 13.88 8.52 -0.15
N LEU A 506 14.23 8.46 -1.44
CA LEU A 506 15.59 8.63 -1.93
C LEU A 506 16.18 9.99 -1.54
N LEU A 507 15.50 11.09 -1.86
CA LEU A 507 16.00 12.43 -1.54
C LEU A 507 16.09 12.70 -0.04
N THR A 508 15.18 12.12 0.75
CA THR A 508 15.23 12.15 2.22
C THR A 508 16.52 11.50 2.74
N ALA A 509 16.93 10.38 2.15
CA ALA A 509 18.12 9.63 2.57
C ALA A 509 19.45 10.34 2.22
N VAL A 510 19.46 11.26 1.25
CA VAL A 510 20.67 11.98 0.81
C VAL A 510 20.97 13.16 1.73
N LYS A 511 22.16 13.21 2.35
CA LYS A 511 22.59 14.33 3.20
C LYS A 511 22.95 15.56 2.35
N PRO A 512 22.62 16.80 2.78
CA PRO A 512 23.13 18.01 2.13
C PRO A 512 24.66 18.00 2.02
N GLY A 513 25.19 18.46 0.89
CA GLY A 513 26.62 18.44 0.58
C GLY A 513 27.15 17.08 0.07
N THR A 514 26.29 16.07 -0.10
CA THR A 514 26.57 14.84 -0.86
C THR A 514 26.36 15.12 -2.34
N ARG A 515 27.19 14.54 -3.21
CA ARG A 515 26.98 14.62 -4.66
C ARG A 515 25.89 13.62 -5.07
N LEU A 516 24.84 14.12 -5.69
CA LEU A 516 23.75 13.34 -6.26
C LEU A 516 23.72 13.52 -7.78
N LEU A 517 23.92 12.42 -8.50
CA LEU A 517 23.73 12.36 -9.95
C LEU A 517 22.58 11.41 -10.26
N LEU A 518 21.56 11.94 -10.94
CA LEU A 518 20.48 11.14 -11.50
C LEU A 518 20.67 10.98 -12.99
N ILE A 519 20.47 9.76 -13.48
CA ILE A 519 20.66 9.41 -14.87
C ILE A 519 19.41 8.70 -15.34
N GLY A 520 18.91 9.08 -16.50
CA GLY A 520 17.74 8.44 -17.07
C GLY A 520 17.55 8.79 -18.52
N ASP A 521 16.42 8.35 -19.04
CA ASP A 521 15.97 8.68 -20.38
C ASP A 521 14.66 9.45 -20.27
N ALA A 522 14.66 10.71 -20.70
CA ALA A 522 13.48 11.56 -20.62
C ALA A 522 12.39 11.13 -21.62
N ASP A 523 12.77 10.33 -22.62
CA ASP A 523 11.90 9.90 -23.71
C ASP A 523 11.40 8.45 -23.52
N GLN A 524 11.81 7.77 -22.44
CA GLN A 524 11.28 6.47 -22.07
C GLN A 524 9.87 6.55 -21.48
N LEU A 525 9.23 5.39 -21.33
CA LEU A 525 7.97 5.27 -20.60
C LEU A 525 8.12 5.85 -19.18
N PRO A 526 7.09 6.56 -18.67
CA PRO A 526 7.10 7.06 -17.30
C PRO A 526 7.10 5.91 -16.29
N SER A 527 7.33 6.23 -15.02
CA SER A 527 7.19 5.26 -13.92
C SER A 527 5.82 4.60 -13.94
N ILE A 528 5.77 3.33 -13.52
CA ILE A 528 4.51 2.59 -13.34
C ILE A 528 3.72 3.17 -12.16
N GLY A 529 4.43 3.69 -11.14
CA GLY A 529 3.83 4.38 -10.00
C GLY A 529 3.58 5.87 -10.27
N PRO A 530 2.87 6.56 -9.36
CA PRO A 530 2.40 7.92 -9.56
C PRO A 530 3.50 8.97 -9.65
N GLY A 531 3.19 10.07 -10.34
CA GLY A 531 4.06 11.24 -10.50
C GLY A 531 5.08 11.09 -11.63
N GLN A 532 5.43 12.22 -12.27
CA GLN A 532 6.44 12.28 -13.34
C GLN A 532 7.68 13.05 -12.86
N VAL A 533 8.21 12.68 -11.71
CA VAL A 533 9.21 13.47 -10.96
C VAL A 533 10.41 13.89 -11.81
N LEU A 534 11.01 12.97 -12.58
CA LEU A 534 12.16 13.29 -13.43
C LEU A 534 11.81 14.38 -14.45
N ARG A 535 10.64 14.28 -15.08
CA ARG A 535 10.17 15.25 -16.07
C ARG A 535 9.91 16.60 -15.42
N ASP A 536 9.26 16.61 -14.26
CA ASP A 536 8.92 17.83 -13.53
C ASP A 536 10.19 18.57 -13.06
N LEU A 537 11.20 17.82 -12.59
CA LEU A 537 12.50 18.39 -12.24
C LEU A 537 13.20 19.03 -13.45
N LEU A 538 13.18 18.36 -14.61
CA LEU A 538 13.75 18.92 -15.85
C LEU A 538 13.01 20.18 -16.30
N GLN A 539 11.68 20.18 -16.24
CA GLN A 539 10.85 21.34 -16.61
C GLN A 539 11.00 22.52 -15.66
N SER A 540 11.16 22.25 -14.36
CA SER A 540 11.30 23.30 -13.33
C SER A 540 12.60 24.10 -13.44
N GLN A 541 13.63 23.55 -14.09
CA GLN A 541 14.99 24.08 -14.14
C GLN A 541 15.64 24.30 -12.75
N ALA A 542 15.05 23.76 -11.68
CA ALA A 542 15.55 23.89 -10.31
C ALA A 542 16.83 23.07 -10.06
N VAL A 543 17.07 22.05 -10.88
CA VAL A 543 18.24 21.17 -10.80
C VAL A 543 19.05 21.29 -12.09
N ALA A 544 20.37 21.42 -11.94
CA ALA A 544 21.28 21.45 -13.07
C ALA A 544 21.13 20.18 -13.90
N HIS A 545 20.92 20.31 -15.21
CA HIS A 545 20.72 19.16 -16.07
C HIS A 545 21.33 19.34 -17.45
N LYS A 546 21.69 18.21 -18.07
CA LYS A 546 22.19 18.14 -19.44
C LYS A 546 21.53 16.98 -20.17
N ARG A 547 21.01 17.24 -21.38
CA ARG A 547 20.48 16.22 -22.28
C ARG A 547 21.55 15.89 -23.33
N LEU A 548 21.84 14.60 -23.48
CA LEU A 548 22.70 14.05 -24.52
C LEU A 548 21.82 13.68 -25.73
N THR A 549 22.17 14.22 -26.89
CA THR A 549 21.46 14.04 -28.16
C THR A 549 22.32 13.38 -29.23
N GLU A 550 23.65 13.51 -29.13
CA GLU A 550 24.58 12.91 -30.09
C GLU A 550 24.71 11.38 -29.91
N ILE A 551 24.58 10.64 -31.02
CA ILE A 551 24.70 9.16 -31.04
C ILE A 551 26.13 8.79 -31.46
N TYR A 552 26.84 8.06 -30.61
CA TYR A 552 28.23 7.71 -30.88
C TYR A 552 28.37 6.40 -31.67
N ARG A 553 29.43 6.38 -32.48
CA ARG A 553 29.73 5.61 -33.71
C ARG A 553 29.60 4.07 -33.74
N GLN A 554 29.04 3.41 -32.72
CA GLN A 554 28.76 1.96 -32.72
C GLN A 554 27.26 1.61 -32.79
N GLU A 555 26.38 2.59 -32.62
CA GLU A 555 24.92 2.38 -32.66
C GLU A 555 24.23 3.16 -33.79
N ALA A 556 24.92 4.08 -34.47
CA ALA A 556 24.33 4.89 -35.54
C ALA A 556 23.95 4.10 -36.80
N HIS A 557 24.50 2.89 -37.00
CA HIS A 557 24.16 1.99 -38.12
C HIS A 557 23.08 0.96 -37.75
N LYS A 558 22.62 0.95 -36.49
CA LYS A 558 21.59 0.04 -36.00
C LYS A 558 20.22 0.64 -36.24
N LEU A 559 19.39 -0.05 -37.00
CA LEU A 559 18.04 0.40 -37.36
C LEU A 559 17.16 0.57 -36.12
N ILE A 560 17.34 -0.24 -35.07
CA ILE A 560 16.59 -0.07 -33.81
C ILE A 560 16.80 1.35 -33.25
N VAL A 561 18.06 1.80 -33.19
CA VAL A 561 18.41 3.08 -32.56
C VAL A 561 17.96 4.23 -33.45
N LEU A 562 18.18 4.14 -34.75
CA LEU A 562 17.68 5.12 -35.72
C LEU A 562 16.15 5.26 -35.65
N ASN A 563 15.43 4.14 -35.62
CA ASN A 563 13.98 4.11 -35.50
C ASN A 563 13.47 4.67 -34.18
N ALA A 564 14.16 4.42 -33.06
CA ALA A 564 13.81 5.04 -31.79
C ALA A 564 13.83 6.58 -31.89
N HIS A 565 14.85 7.16 -32.55
CA HIS A 565 14.90 8.61 -32.79
C HIS A 565 13.86 9.10 -33.78
N ARG A 566 13.46 8.30 -34.78
CA ARG A 566 12.36 8.63 -35.71
C ARG A 566 11.02 8.72 -34.99
N ILE A 567 10.75 7.80 -34.07
CA ILE A 567 9.54 7.84 -33.24
C ILE A 567 9.45 9.17 -32.49
N LEU A 568 10.56 9.65 -31.93
CA LEU A 568 10.60 10.94 -31.21
C LEU A 568 10.35 12.15 -32.11
N LYS A 569 10.71 12.06 -33.40
CA LYS A 569 10.49 13.12 -34.39
C LYS A 569 9.13 13.04 -35.09
N GLY A 570 8.40 11.94 -34.90
CA GLY A 570 7.18 11.63 -35.65
C GLY A 570 7.45 11.17 -37.09
N ASP A 571 8.68 10.74 -37.39
CA ASP A 571 9.09 10.26 -38.71
C ASP A 571 8.68 8.78 -38.92
N PRO A 572 8.42 8.35 -40.16
CA PRO A 572 8.11 6.94 -40.46
C PRO A 572 9.31 6.02 -40.22
N LEU A 573 9.01 4.82 -39.70
CA LEU A 573 10.02 3.79 -39.43
C LEU A 573 10.65 3.26 -40.72
N GLU A 574 11.94 2.96 -40.65
CA GLU A 574 12.66 2.22 -41.68
C GLU A 574 12.76 0.75 -41.31
N PHE A 575 12.43 -0.12 -42.26
CA PHE A 575 12.49 -1.57 -42.09
C PHE A 575 13.52 -2.15 -43.03
N ASP A 576 14.33 -3.08 -42.55
CA ASP A 576 15.21 -3.89 -43.39
C ASP A 576 14.97 -5.36 -43.06
N GLN A 577 14.49 -6.12 -44.05
CA GLN A 577 14.20 -7.55 -43.93
C GLN A 577 15.44 -8.43 -44.19
N SER A 578 16.62 -7.84 -44.32
CA SER A 578 17.87 -8.58 -44.44
C SER A 578 18.17 -9.36 -43.14
N LEU A 579 18.87 -10.49 -43.27
CA LEU A 579 19.35 -11.29 -42.12
C LEU A 579 20.36 -10.53 -41.23
N GLU A 580 20.91 -9.41 -41.73
CA GLU A 580 21.89 -8.57 -41.05
C GLU A 580 21.24 -7.41 -40.29
N SER A 581 19.93 -7.17 -40.53
CA SER A 581 19.16 -6.12 -39.86
C SER A 581 18.88 -6.47 -38.41
N ASP A 582 19.00 -5.46 -37.54
CA ASP A 582 18.55 -5.53 -36.16
C ASP A 582 17.06 -5.14 -35.98
N PHE A 583 16.37 -4.71 -37.05
CA PHE A 583 14.97 -4.30 -37.03
C PHE A 583 14.23 -4.78 -38.30
N ILE A 584 13.63 -5.97 -38.20
CA ILE A 584 12.93 -6.68 -39.30
C ILE A 584 11.55 -6.11 -39.58
#